data_AF-A0A3M7SMI1-F1
#
_entry.id   AF-A0A3M7SMI1-F1
#
_cell.length_a   1.000
_cell.length_b   1.000
_cell.length_c   1.000
_cell.angle_alpha   90.00
_cell.angle_beta   90.00
_cell.angle_gamma   90.00
#
_symmetry.space_group_name_H-M   'P 1'
#
loop_
_entity.id
_entity.type
_entity.pdbx_description
1 polymer ?
#
loop_
_entity_poly.entity_id
_entity_poly.type
_entity_poly.pdbx_seq_one_letter_code
_entity_poly.pdbx_strand_id
1 'polypeptide(L)'
;MDIGFLEGDKLPKLGSGNNSQTSRDLIAWSLNISNLVKELVNEIKSLKESNMAKDEKIAALERSLNQNGKNNGAMTYADLFKSSNKETEAVIISKITKESNQKSKIDKNITISGIIECNHDSKEDRDNHARNEVEKIFTKIRVSKEKMVKVYRLPKRSNHVDLSTSPNTLTPTWTSKVIVEMIDSDSQKSTLIAAKVLKEYDDYRNIYINQDKTLNERLIESKLRSERNKRNDGLNSVSGRHRFQDDGEKKWYWGIRNGELRKIEIKNK
;
A
#
# COMPACT_ATOMS: atom_id res chain seq x y z
N MET A 1 -19.46 -2.54 -46.07
CA MET A 1 -19.59 -1.39 -46.99
C MET A 1 -18.61 -1.69 -48.10
N ASP A 2 -19.13 -2.06 -49.26
CA ASP A 2 -18.30 -2.47 -50.40
C ASP A 2 -17.80 -1.20 -51.11
N ILE A 3 -16.48 -1.01 -51.10
CA ILE A 3 -15.82 0.16 -51.70
C ILE A 3 -15.14 -0.18 -53.03
N GLY A 4 -15.58 -1.23 -53.73
CA GLY A 4 -15.02 -1.64 -55.03
C GLY A 4 -15.08 -0.59 -56.16
N PHE A 5 -15.69 0.58 -55.92
CA PHE A 5 -15.63 1.75 -56.82
C PHE A 5 -14.37 2.62 -56.60
N LEU A 6 -13.70 2.48 -55.44
CA LEU A 6 -12.46 3.17 -55.10
C LEU A 6 -11.21 2.37 -55.52
N GLU A 7 -11.37 1.14 -56.00
CA GLU A 7 -10.27 0.27 -56.45
C GLU A 7 -10.01 0.40 -57.97
N GLY A 8 -8.75 0.59 -58.34
CA GLY A 8 -8.26 0.51 -59.72
C GLY A 8 -8.64 1.66 -60.67
N ASP A 9 -8.74 1.31 -61.96
CA ASP A 9 -8.89 2.19 -63.14
C ASP A 9 -10.20 3.02 -63.21
N LYS A 10 -11.02 2.99 -62.15
CA LYS A 10 -12.32 3.69 -62.08
C LYS A 10 -12.24 5.11 -61.51
N LEU A 11 -11.05 5.53 -61.07
CA LEU A 11 -10.82 6.91 -60.62
C LEU A 11 -10.84 7.88 -61.81
N PRO A 12 -11.39 9.10 -61.65
CA PRO A 12 -11.42 10.09 -62.72
C PRO A 12 -9.99 10.45 -63.17
N LYS A 13 -9.69 10.22 -64.44
CA LYS A 13 -8.41 10.58 -65.08
C LYS A 13 -8.64 11.73 -66.05
N LEU A 14 -7.68 12.64 -66.13
CA LEU A 14 -7.64 13.61 -67.21
C LEU A 14 -7.25 12.91 -68.51
N GLY A 15 -8.00 13.14 -69.58
CA GLY A 15 -7.61 12.73 -70.93
C GLY A 15 -6.39 13.51 -71.44
N SER A 16 -5.76 13.01 -72.51
CA SER A 16 -4.62 13.68 -73.15
C SER A 16 -5.08 14.97 -73.85
N GLY A 17 -4.73 16.14 -73.28
CA GLY A 17 -5.05 17.46 -73.83
C GLY A 17 -4.64 18.62 -72.90
N ASN A 18 -4.70 19.86 -73.40
CA ASN A 18 -4.48 21.06 -72.59
C ASN A 18 -5.67 21.32 -71.65
N ASN A 19 -5.67 20.64 -70.50
CA ASN A 19 -6.70 20.78 -69.48
C ASN A 19 -6.53 22.10 -68.71
N SER A 20 -7.64 22.79 -68.43
CA SER A 20 -7.66 24.01 -67.61
C SER A 20 -7.18 23.74 -66.18
N GLN A 21 -6.68 24.79 -65.51
CA GLN A 21 -6.19 24.65 -64.12
C GLN A 21 -7.30 24.17 -63.18
N THR A 22 -8.51 24.71 -63.31
CA THR A 22 -9.69 24.31 -62.52
C THR A 22 -10.01 22.82 -62.65
N SER A 23 -9.89 22.24 -63.85
CA SER A 23 -10.11 20.80 -64.06
C SER A 23 -9.04 19.93 -63.40
N ARG A 24 -7.79 20.41 -63.35
CA ARG A 24 -6.70 19.71 -62.63
C ARG A 24 -6.92 19.75 -61.12
N ASP A 25 -7.32 20.91 -60.60
CA ASP A 25 -7.57 21.10 -59.17
C ASP A 25 -8.75 20.24 -58.70
N LEU A 26 -9.85 20.19 -59.47
CA LEU A 26 -10.99 19.33 -59.16
C LEU A 26 -10.63 17.84 -59.10
N ILE A 27 -9.79 17.37 -60.02
CA ILE A 27 -9.36 15.97 -60.03
C ILE A 27 -8.41 15.68 -58.86
N ALA A 28 -7.47 16.58 -58.56
CA ALA A 28 -6.63 16.47 -57.37
C ALA A 28 -7.46 16.40 -56.07
N TRP A 29 -8.49 17.24 -55.94
CA TRP A 29 -9.42 17.21 -54.81
C TRP A 29 -10.19 15.88 -54.73
N SER A 30 -10.73 15.41 -55.86
CA SER A 30 -11.44 14.13 -55.88
C SER A 30 -10.56 12.93 -55.51
N LEU A 31 -9.29 12.93 -55.92
CA LEU A 31 -8.32 11.91 -55.54
C LEU A 31 -7.97 11.98 -54.05
N ASN A 32 -7.78 13.18 -53.50
CA ASN A 32 -7.52 13.36 -52.07
C ASN A 32 -8.69 12.88 -51.21
N ILE A 33 -9.93 13.23 -51.59
CA ILE A 33 -11.13 12.74 -50.91
C ILE A 33 -11.23 11.22 -51.01
N SER A 34 -10.96 10.66 -52.19
CA SER A 34 -10.96 9.20 -52.40
C SER A 34 -9.98 8.48 -51.47
N ASN A 35 -8.76 9.01 -51.33
CA ASN A 35 -7.75 8.45 -50.44
C ASN A 35 -8.15 8.56 -48.96
N LEU A 36 -8.66 9.71 -48.54
CA LEU A 36 -9.13 9.92 -47.17
C LEU A 36 -10.29 8.99 -46.81
N VAL A 37 -11.22 8.76 -47.75
CA VAL A 37 -12.31 7.79 -47.55
C VAL A 37 -11.78 6.36 -47.44
N LYS A 38 -10.77 5.97 -48.23
CA LYS A 38 -10.12 4.65 -48.08
C LYS A 38 -9.45 4.48 -46.72
N GLU A 39 -8.72 5.49 -46.26
CA GLU A 39 -8.06 5.48 -44.94
C GLU A 39 -9.09 5.32 -43.82
N LEU A 40 -10.17 6.09 -43.85
CA LEU A 40 -11.26 5.98 -42.87
C LEU A 40 -11.93 4.60 -42.89
N VAL A 41 -12.15 4.02 -44.07
CA VAL A 41 -12.73 2.67 -44.17
C VAL A 41 -11.81 1.61 -43.58
N ASN A 42 -10.50 1.72 -43.83
CA ASN A 42 -9.51 0.82 -43.25
C ASN A 42 -9.44 0.96 -41.72
N GLU A 43 -9.48 2.19 -41.20
CA GLU A 43 -9.51 2.45 -39.76
C GLU A 43 -10.78 1.87 -39.12
N ILE A 44 -11.95 2.08 -39.72
CA ILE A 44 -13.21 1.50 -39.24
C ILE A 44 -13.13 -0.04 -39.22
N LYS A 45 -12.51 -0.66 -40.23
CA LYS A 45 -12.33 -2.11 -40.27
C LYS A 45 -11.43 -2.60 -39.14
N SER A 46 -10.28 -1.95 -38.95
CA SER A 46 -9.35 -2.24 -37.85
C SER A 46 -10.00 -2.06 -36.47
N LEU A 47 -10.77 -0.99 -36.27
CA LEU A 47 -11.50 -0.74 -35.02
C LEU A 47 -12.57 -1.79 -34.75
N LYS A 48 -13.29 -2.24 -35.79
CA LYS A 48 -14.26 -3.33 -35.67
C LYS A 48 -13.59 -4.64 -35.27
N GLU A 49 -12.49 -5.00 -35.91
CA GLU A 49 -11.70 -6.19 -35.57
C GLU A 49 -11.17 -6.11 -34.13
N SER A 50 -10.66 -4.95 -33.70
CA SER A 50 -10.21 -4.74 -32.32
C SER A 50 -11.35 -4.83 -31.30
N ASN A 51 -12.55 -4.33 -31.61
CA ASN A 51 -13.69 -4.41 -30.71
C ASN A 51 -14.19 -5.85 -30.57
N MET A 52 -14.31 -6.60 -31.67
CA MET A 52 -14.65 -8.02 -31.62
C MET A 52 -13.65 -8.81 -30.75
N ALA A 53 -12.35 -8.56 -30.91
CA ALA A 53 -11.33 -9.21 -30.09
C ALA A 53 -11.43 -8.85 -28.59
N LYS A 54 -11.81 -7.60 -28.27
CA LYS A 54 -12.06 -7.18 -26.88
C LYS A 54 -13.31 -7.84 -26.31
N ASP A 55 -14.39 -7.91 -27.08
CA ASP A 55 -15.64 -8.56 -26.67
C ASP A 55 -15.44 -10.06 -26.42
N GLU A 56 -14.67 -10.74 -27.27
CA GLU A 56 -14.27 -12.13 -27.05
C GLU A 56 -13.45 -12.31 -25.76
N LYS A 57 -12.51 -11.39 -25.50
CA LYS A 57 -11.71 -11.41 -24.26
C LYS A 57 -12.56 -11.17 -23.03
N ILE A 58 -13.53 -10.24 -23.09
CA ILE A 58 -14.49 -9.99 -22.02
C ILE A 58 -15.33 -11.25 -21.76
N ALA A 59 -15.90 -11.84 -22.80
CA ALA A 59 -16.69 -13.06 -22.68
C ALA A 59 -15.87 -14.23 -22.10
N ALA A 60 -14.61 -14.37 -22.48
CA ALA A 60 -13.70 -15.38 -21.93
C ALA A 60 -13.39 -15.13 -20.44
N LEU A 61 -13.17 -13.87 -20.05
CA LEU A 61 -12.95 -13.49 -18.65
C LEU A 61 -14.20 -13.72 -17.81
N GLU A 62 -15.39 -13.35 -18.31
CA GLU A 62 -16.67 -13.59 -17.63
C GLU A 62 -16.96 -15.08 -17.43
N ARG A 63 -16.68 -15.93 -18.42
CA ARG A 63 -16.79 -17.39 -18.28
C ARG A 63 -15.82 -17.93 -17.24
N SER A 64 -14.58 -17.43 -17.23
CA SER A 64 -13.56 -17.82 -16.24
C SER A 64 -13.95 -17.41 -14.82
N LEU A 65 -14.56 -16.23 -14.67
CA LEU A 65 -15.07 -15.72 -13.40
C LEU A 65 -16.24 -16.58 -12.87
N ASN A 66 -17.20 -16.91 -13.74
CA ASN A 66 -18.35 -17.74 -13.38
C ASN A 66 -17.99 -19.21 -13.09
N GLN A 67 -16.96 -19.75 -13.74
CA GLN A 67 -16.45 -21.09 -13.44
C GLN A 67 -15.67 -21.12 -12.12
N ASN A 68 -14.87 -20.10 -11.82
CA ASN A 68 -14.15 -19.99 -10.55
C ASN A 68 -15.07 -19.68 -9.35
N GLY A 69 -16.19 -18.98 -9.57
CA GLY A 69 -17.19 -18.68 -8.54
C GLY A 69 -17.95 -19.90 -8.00
N LYS A 70 -17.99 -21.02 -8.75
CA LYS A 70 -18.64 -22.27 -8.29
C LYS A 70 -17.72 -23.16 -7.45
N ASN A 71 -16.40 -22.99 -7.54
CA ASN A 71 -15.42 -23.89 -6.92
C ASN A 71 -14.73 -23.32 -5.68
N ASN A 72 -14.89 -22.04 -5.39
CA ASN A 72 -14.36 -21.43 -4.17
C ASN A 72 -15.50 -20.75 -3.41
N GLY A 73 -15.87 -21.30 -2.25
CA GLY A 73 -16.76 -20.66 -1.26
C GLY A 73 -16.14 -19.42 -0.59
N ALA A 74 -15.32 -18.67 -1.33
CA ALA A 74 -14.75 -17.41 -0.90
C ALA A 74 -15.70 -16.29 -1.35
N MET A 75 -16.48 -15.76 -0.40
CA MET A 75 -17.31 -14.57 -0.61
C MET A 75 -16.46 -13.45 -1.24
N THR A 76 -16.87 -12.96 -2.41
CA THR A 76 -16.28 -11.74 -2.96
C THR A 76 -16.86 -10.52 -2.26
N TYR A 77 -16.15 -9.38 -2.30
CA TYR A 77 -16.68 -8.12 -1.76
C TYR A 77 -18.05 -7.77 -2.36
N ALA A 78 -18.28 -8.09 -3.63
CA ALA A 78 -19.57 -7.89 -4.29
C ALA A 78 -20.70 -8.73 -3.67
N ASP A 79 -20.39 -9.93 -3.14
CA ASP A 79 -21.39 -10.81 -2.53
C ASP A 79 -21.86 -10.30 -1.16
N LEU A 80 -21.02 -9.51 -0.45
CA LEU A 80 -21.43 -8.80 0.77
C LEU A 80 -22.51 -7.73 0.51
N PHE A 81 -22.61 -7.21 -0.71
CA PHE A 81 -23.57 -6.19 -1.14
C PHE A 81 -24.77 -6.77 -1.93
N LYS A 82 -24.85 -8.09 -2.10
CA LYS A 82 -26.00 -8.72 -2.78
C LYS A 82 -27.12 -9.12 -1.82
N SER A 83 -26.81 -9.28 -0.54
CA SER A 83 -27.75 -9.79 0.47
C SER A 83 -27.99 -8.85 1.64
N SER A 84 -27.48 -7.61 1.59
CA SER A 84 -27.55 -6.68 2.73
C SER A 84 -28.50 -5.52 2.42
N ASN A 85 -29.23 -5.04 3.44
CA ASN A 85 -30.08 -3.86 3.29
C ASN A 85 -29.22 -2.64 2.87
N LYS A 86 -29.74 -1.75 2.03
CA LYS A 86 -29.02 -0.53 1.58
C LYS A 86 -28.39 0.28 2.73
N GLU A 87 -29.02 0.24 3.91
CA GLU A 87 -28.51 0.85 5.14
C GLU A 87 -27.23 0.19 5.66
N THR A 88 -27.13 -1.15 5.65
CA THR A 88 -25.92 -1.86 6.07
C THR A 88 -24.75 -1.61 5.12
N GLU A 89 -25.03 -1.47 3.82
CA GLU A 89 -24.03 -1.12 2.81
C GLU A 89 -23.45 0.27 3.02
N ALA A 90 -24.32 1.27 3.24
CA ALA A 90 -23.92 2.63 3.52
C ALA A 90 -23.06 2.72 4.80
N VAL A 91 -23.40 1.93 5.83
CA VAL A 91 -22.62 1.86 7.07
C VAL A 91 -21.23 1.23 6.82
N ILE A 92 -21.15 0.15 6.04
CA ILE A 92 -19.88 -0.49 5.69
C ILE A 92 -18.99 0.48 4.91
N ILE A 93 -19.52 1.10 3.86
CA ILE A 93 -18.80 2.09 3.04
C ILE A 93 -18.34 3.25 3.91
N SER A 94 -19.20 3.77 4.80
CA SER A 94 -18.83 4.85 5.73
C SER A 94 -17.65 4.46 6.64
N LYS A 95 -17.66 3.24 7.19
CA LYS A 95 -16.55 2.74 8.01
C LYS A 95 -15.25 2.58 7.22
N ILE A 96 -15.33 2.05 5.99
CA ILE A 96 -14.17 1.92 5.10
C ILE A 96 -13.59 3.30 4.76
N THR A 97 -14.43 4.27 4.43
CA THR A 97 -13.99 5.64 4.12
C THR A 97 -13.35 6.32 5.34
N LYS A 98 -13.95 6.16 6.54
CA LYS A 98 -13.36 6.67 7.78
C LYS A 98 -11.98 6.06 8.05
N GLU A 99 -11.85 4.75 7.90
CA GLU A 99 -10.58 4.04 8.05
C GLU A 99 -9.54 4.51 7.04
N SER A 100 -9.92 4.62 5.76
CA SER A 100 -9.04 5.11 4.68
C SER A 100 -8.54 6.53 4.96
N ASN A 101 -9.44 7.42 5.39
CA ASN A 101 -9.09 8.79 5.75
C ASN A 101 -8.22 8.88 7.01
N GLN A 102 -8.42 7.99 7.98
CA GLN A 102 -7.55 7.93 9.15
C GLN A 102 -6.17 7.43 8.77
N LYS A 103 -6.09 6.40 7.93
CA LYS A 103 -4.84 5.83 7.43
C LYS A 103 -4.04 6.87 6.66
N SER A 104 -4.64 7.58 5.72
CA SER A 104 -3.94 8.61 4.93
C SER A 104 -3.35 9.73 5.80
N LYS A 105 -4.00 10.08 6.91
CA LYS A 105 -3.50 11.08 7.87
C LYS A 105 -2.29 10.63 8.68
N ILE A 106 -2.13 9.32 8.91
CA ILE A 106 -1.07 8.78 9.77
C ILE A 106 -0.05 7.93 9.01
N ASP A 107 -0.22 7.75 7.69
CA ASP A 107 0.61 6.85 6.87
C ASP A 107 2.10 7.21 6.94
N LYS A 108 2.40 8.51 7.05
CA LYS A 108 3.77 9.05 7.16
C LYS A 108 4.29 9.08 8.60
N ASN A 109 3.46 8.76 9.59
CA ASN A 109 3.84 8.91 10.99
C ASN A 109 4.64 7.72 11.49
N ILE A 110 5.51 8.00 12.44
CA ILE A 110 6.15 7.00 13.30
C ILE A 110 5.80 7.27 14.76
N THR A 111 5.85 6.21 15.56
CA THR A 111 5.68 6.25 17.01
C THR A 111 6.97 5.83 17.69
N ILE A 112 7.43 6.64 18.64
CA ILE A 112 8.60 6.34 19.47
C ILE A 112 8.14 6.05 20.89
N SER A 113 8.54 4.90 21.42
CA SER A 113 8.27 4.47 22.80
C SER A 113 9.59 4.42 23.59
N GLY A 114 9.53 4.67 24.89
CA GLY A 114 10.69 4.58 25.79
C GLY A 114 11.44 5.89 26.00
N ILE A 115 10.96 7.01 25.45
CA ILE A 115 11.54 8.33 25.74
C ILE A 115 11.06 8.78 27.12
N ILE A 116 12.01 9.00 28.02
CA ILE A 116 11.79 9.49 29.38
C ILE A 116 10.94 10.76 29.35
N GLU A 117 10.04 10.87 30.32
CA GLU A 117 9.17 12.02 30.45
C GLU A 117 9.85 13.10 31.28
N CYS A 118 9.62 14.36 30.90
CA CYS A 118 9.98 15.50 31.71
C CYS A 118 8.82 15.87 32.63
N ASN A 119 9.13 16.29 33.86
CA ASN A 119 8.14 16.73 34.87
C ASN A 119 7.65 18.18 34.65
N HIS A 120 7.58 18.64 33.40
CA HIS A 120 7.08 19.98 33.10
C HIS A 120 5.55 20.00 33.02
N ASP A 121 4.93 21.02 33.63
CA ASP A 121 3.47 21.17 33.67
C ASP A 121 2.89 21.61 32.31
N SER A 122 3.63 22.42 31.55
CA SER A 122 3.16 22.92 30.27
C SER A 122 3.21 21.84 29.18
N LYS A 123 2.27 21.90 28.22
CA LYS A 123 2.28 21.00 27.06
C LYS A 123 3.44 21.33 26.12
N GLU A 124 3.72 22.61 25.94
CA GLU A 124 4.75 23.11 25.03
C GLU A 124 6.15 22.64 25.46
N ASP A 125 6.48 22.73 26.75
CA ASP A 125 7.76 22.25 27.27
C ASP A 125 7.92 20.73 27.10
N ARG A 126 6.83 19.97 27.27
CA ARG A 126 6.82 18.52 27.05
C ARG A 126 7.03 18.15 25.59
N ASP A 127 6.41 18.89 24.67
CA ASP A 127 6.57 18.69 23.23
C ASP A 127 7.98 19.11 22.76
N ASN A 128 8.54 20.21 23.30
CA ASN A 128 9.90 20.65 23.05
C ASN A 128 10.95 19.66 23.59
N HIS A 129 10.77 19.17 24.81
CA HIS A 129 11.62 18.11 25.37
C HIS A 129 11.55 16.85 24.50
N ALA A 130 10.34 16.42 24.10
CA ALA A 130 10.19 15.28 23.21
C ALA A 130 10.92 15.51 21.89
N ARG A 131 10.78 16.70 21.28
CA ARG A 131 11.49 17.05 20.05
C ARG A 131 13.01 16.93 20.20
N ASN A 132 13.59 17.49 21.26
CA ASN A 132 15.02 17.42 21.52
C ASN A 132 15.52 15.98 21.65
N GLU A 133 14.77 15.13 22.35
CA GLU A 133 15.09 13.70 22.48
C GLU A 133 14.99 12.96 21.14
N VAL A 134 13.96 13.25 20.34
CA VAL A 134 13.84 12.68 18.98
C VAL A 134 15.02 13.11 18.09
N GLU A 135 15.47 14.36 18.16
CA GLU A 135 16.61 14.84 17.38
C GLU A 135 17.92 14.12 17.74
N LYS A 136 18.14 13.81 19.04
CA LYS A 136 19.27 12.98 19.47
C LYS A 136 19.20 11.57 18.90
N ILE A 137 18.01 10.94 18.96
CA ILE A 137 17.77 9.62 18.39
C ILE A 137 18.05 9.63 16.89
N PHE A 138 17.50 10.61 16.16
CA PHE A 138 17.66 10.76 14.71
C PHE A 138 19.12 10.94 14.30
N THR A 139 19.87 11.76 15.04
CA THR A 139 21.31 11.92 14.85
C THR A 139 22.04 10.58 14.99
N LYS A 140 21.68 9.79 16.02
CA LYS A 140 22.30 8.49 16.28
C LYS A 140 22.04 7.47 15.16
N ILE A 141 20.84 7.48 14.59
CA ILE A 141 20.46 6.60 13.46
C ILE A 141 20.79 7.21 12.08
N ARG A 142 21.49 8.34 12.03
CA ARG A 142 21.91 9.04 10.81
C ARG A 142 20.72 9.45 9.91
N VAL A 143 19.63 9.90 10.52
CA VAL A 143 18.46 10.45 9.83
C VAL A 143 18.46 11.97 10.01
N SER A 144 18.33 12.72 8.90
CA SER A 144 18.26 14.20 8.96
C SER A 144 17.01 14.67 9.70
N LYS A 145 17.18 15.65 10.60
CA LYS A 145 16.09 16.30 11.33
C LYS A 145 15.08 17.00 10.42
N GLU A 146 15.49 17.41 9.22
CA GLU A 146 14.63 18.06 8.21
C GLU A 146 13.52 17.15 7.70
N LYS A 147 13.69 15.83 7.87
CA LYS A 147 12.65 14.85 7.52
C LYS A 147 11.48 14.84 8.49
N MET A 148 11.61 15.51 9.64
CA MET A 148 10.54 15.62 10.65
C MET A 148 9.74 16.91 10.44
N VAL A 149 8.44 16.78 10.25
CA VAL A 149 7.51 17.92 10.15
C VAL A 149 7.04 18.33 11.54
N LYS A 150 6.51 17.36 12.30
CA LYS A 150 5.91 17.60 13.61
C LYS A 150 6.32 16.53 14.60
N VAL A 151 6.57 16.95 15.84
CA VAL A 151 6.83 16.05 16.98
C VAL A 151 5.91 16.46 18.11
N TYR A 152 5.21 15.51 18.69
CA TYR A 152 4.39 15.75 19.88
C TYR A 152 4.22 14.47 20.70
N ARG A 153 4.03 14.64 21.99
CA ARG A 153 3.82 13.53 22.91
C ARG A 153 2.33 13.26 23.08
N LEU A 154 1.95 11.98 23.06
CA LEU A 154 0.58 11.60 23.38
C LEU A 154 0.31 11.82 24.86
N PRO A 155 -0.89 12.30 25.24
CA PRO A 155 -1.24 12.41 26.65
C PRO A 155 -1.27 11.02 27.30
N LYS A 156 -0.88 10.95 28.58
CA LYS A 156 -1.08 9.75 29.38
C LYS A 156 -2.57 9.42 29.41
N ARG A 157 -2.90 8.14 29.27
CA ARG A 157 -4.26 7.68 29.57
C ARG A 157 -4.42 7.69 31.09
N SER A 158 -5.43 8.38 31.59
CA SER A 158 -5.70 8.57 33.04
C SER A 158 -5.89 7.27 33.84
N ASN A 159 -5.99 6.10 33.19
CA ASN A 159 -6.43 4.86 33.83
C ASN A 159 -5.29 3.93 34.26
N HIS A 160 -4.03 4.37 34.21
CA HIS A 160 -2.91 3.60 34.80
C HIS A 160 -2.58 4.21 36.15
N VAL A 161 -3.29 3.77 37.19
CA VAL A 161 -2.91 4.03 38.58
C VAL A 161 -1.87 2.96 38.94
N ASP A 162 -0.59 3.31 38.90
CA ASP A 162 0.46 2.46 39.46
C ASP A 162 0.39 2.55 40.99
N LEU A 163 -0.45 1.70 41.60
CA LEU A 163 -0.57 1.54 43.05
C LEU A 163 0.51 0.63 43.66
N SER A 164 1.54 0.28 42.89
CA SER A 164 2.64 -0.53 43.38
C SER A 164 3.90 -0.22 42.58
N THR A 165 4.86 0.53 43.14
CA THR A 165 6.29 0.16 43.16
C THR A 165 7.02 1.11 44.11
N SER A 166 7.74 0.50 45.06
CA SER A 166 8.76 1.07 45.94
C SER A 166 9.69 2.08 45.22
N PRO A 167 10.19 3.15 45.89
CA PRO A 167 10.93 4.26 45.26
C PRO A 167 12.29 3.90 44.63
N ASN A 168 12.68 2.62 44.57
CA ASN A 168 14.04 2.20 44.20
C ASN A 168 14.13 1.12 43.10
N THR A 169 13.07 0.96 42.29
CA THR A 169 13.12 0.09 41.12
C THR A 169 12.72 0.89 39.89
N LEU A 170 13.66 1.09 38.96
CA LEU A 170 13.44 1.61 37.60
C LEU A 170 12.62 0.59 36.78
N THR A 171 11.42 0.26 37.22
CA THR A 171 10.43 -0.39 36.36
C THR A 171 9.97 0.68 35.37
N PRO A 172 9.89 0.38 34.07
CA PRO A 172 9.46 1.37 33.09
C PRO A 172 7.99 1.64 33.32
N THR A 173 7.68 2.66 34.14
CA THR A 173 6.41 3.38 34.09
C THR A 173 6.17 3.64 32.61
N TRP A 174 5.10 3.09 32.03
CA TRP A 174 4.89 3.14 30.57
C TRP A 174 4.90 4.60 30.12
N THR A 175 6.05 5.06 29.62
CA THR A 175 6.20 6.41 29.14
C THR A 175 5.23 6.60 27.99
N SER A 176 4.51 7.71 28.02
CA SER A 176 3.69 8.13 26.89
C SER A 176 4.48 8.11 25.59
N LYS A 177 3.83 7.66 24.51
CA LYS A 177 4.48 7.58 23.19
C LYS A 177 4.62 8.96 22.58
N VAL A 178 5.69 9.15 21.82
CA VAL A 178 5.90 10.34 20.99
C VAL A 178 5.51 9.99 19.55
N ILE A 179 4.74 10.87 18.91
CA ILE A 179 4.43 10.78 17.49
C ILE A 179 5.34 11.74 16.73
N VAL A 180 5.92 11.26 15.64
CA VAL A 180 6.69 12.06 14.70
C VAL A 180 6.04 11.93 13.33
N GLU A 181 5.63 13.06 12.78
CA GLU A 181 5.14 13.18 11.41
C GLU A 181 6.34 13.39 10.49
N MET A 182 6.50 12.49 9.52
CA MET A 182 7.58 12.57 8.53
C MET A 182 7.11 13.32 7.29
N ILE A 183 8.05 13.92 6.56
CA ILE A 183 7.76 14.66 5.32
C ILE A 183 7.07 13.80 4.24
N ASP A 184 7.54 12.56 4.09
CA ASP A 184 7.03 11.59 3.12
C ASP A 184 7.14 10.14 3.65
N SER A 185 6.47 9.22 2.96
CA SER A 185 6.42 7.81 3.35
C SER A 185 7.77 7.10 3.15
N ASP A 186 8.67 7.62 2.31
CA ASP A 186 10.00 7.02 2.09
C ASP A 186 10.97 7.41 3.19
N SER A 187 10.86 8.62 3.72
CA SER A 187 11.51 9.09 4.93
C SER A 187 11.05 8.28 6.14
N GLN A 188 9.76 7.97 6.23
CA GLN A 188 9.24 7.05 7.26
C GLN A 188 9.86 5.65 7.14
N LYS A 189 9.82 5.02 5.95
CA LYS A 189 10.40 3.69 5.72
C LYS A 189 11.90 3.64 6.01
N SER A 190 12.66 4.61 5.50
CA SER A 190 14.11 4.69 5.72
C SER A 190 14.45 4.87 7.20
N THR A 191 13.67 5.68 7.93
CA THR A 191 13.81 5.83 9.38
C THR A 191 13.53 4.54 10.13
N LEU A 192 12.47 3.79 9.76
CA LEU A 192 12.15 2.50 10.37
C LEU A 192 13.23 1.43 10.11
N ILE A 193 13.90 1.48 8.96
CA ILE A 193 15.03 0.61 8.65
C ILE A 193 16.23 0.99 9.51
N ALA A 194 16.59 2.28 9.56
CA ALA A 194 17.72 2.80 10.33
C ALA A 194 17.55 2.58 11.85
N ALA A 195 16.31 2.63 12.35
CA ALA A 195 15.98 2.40 13.74
C ALA A 195 16.42 1.02 14.28
N LYS A 196 16.68 0.03 13.42
CA LYS A 196 17.17 -1.29 13.84
C LYS A 196 18.52 -1.22 14.55
N VAL A 197 19.34 -0.22 14.20
CA VAL A 197 20.68 0.01 14.78
C VAL A 197 20.58 0.46 16.24
N LEU A 198 19.44 1.02 16.69
CA LEU A 198 19.27 1.46 18.09
C LEU A 198 19.51 0.34 19.10
N LYS A 199 19.27 -0.92 18.71
CA LYS A 199 19.50 -2.09 19.57
C LYS A 199 20.96 -2.36 19.90
N GLU A 200 21.88 -1.76 19.14
CA GLU A 200 23.33 -1.91 19.31
C GLU A 200 23.89 -0.90 20.31
N TYR A 201 23.10 0.11 20.71
CA TYR A 201 23.50 1.13 21.68
C TYR A 201 22.78 0.91 23.02
N ASP A 202 23.55 0.80 24.09
CA ASP A 202 23.01 0.53 25.43
C ASP A 202 22.02 1.62 25.89
N ASP A 203 22.33 2.90 25.61
CA ASP A 203 21.48 4.05 25.97
C ASP A 203 20.10 4.03 25.27
N TYR A 204 19.99 3.32 24.14
CA TYR A 204 18.78 3.28 23.32
C TYR A 204 18.10 1.90 23.33
N ARG A 205 18.55 0.97 24.17
CA ARG A 205 18.04 -0.41 24.21
C ARG A 205 16.53 -0.51 24.51
N ASN A 206 16.01 0.47 25.25
CA ASN A 206 14.59 0.55 25.62
C ASN A 206 13.77 1.48 24.70
N ILE A 207 14.39 2.02 23.65
CA ILE A 207 13.74 2.93 22.70
C ILE A 207 13.30 2.15 21.46
N TYR A 208 12.00 2.25 21.14
CA TYR A 208 11.40 1.52 20.03
C TYR A 208 10.71 2.49 19.08
N ILE A 209 11.13 2.46 17.81
CA ILE A 209 10.48 3.20 16.72
C ILE A 209 9.63 2.22 15.92
N ASN A 210 8.34 2.55 15.76
CA ASN A 210 7.38 1.75 15.01
C ASN A 210 6.56 2.64 14.07
N GLN A 211 6.03 2.05 13.00
CA GLN A 211 5.03 2.69 12.17
C GLN A 211 3.78 3.05 13.01
N ASP A 212 3.23 4.24 12.83
CA ASP A 212 1.90 4.53 13.37
C ASP A 212 0.83 3.79 12.57
N LYS A 213 -0.14 3.23 13.28
CA LYS A 213 -1.15 2.32 12.73
C LYS A 213 -2.51 2.71 13.23
N THR A 214 -3.53 2.48 12.41
CA THR A 214 -4.92 2.66 12.84
C THR A 214 -5.28 1.65 13.93
N LEU A 215 -6.42 1.84 14.59
CA LEU A 215 -6.89 0.88 15.58
C LEU A 215 -7.07 -0.52 14.97
N ASN A 216 -7.66 -0.59 13.78
CA ASN A 216 -7.92 -1.86 13.09
C ASN A 216 -6.61 -2.55 12.67
N GLU A 217 -5.65 -1.81 12.12
CA GLU A 217 -4.33 -2.36 11.77
C GLU A 217 -3.59 -2.90 13.01
N ARG A 218 -3.69 -2.20 14.15
CA ARG A 218 -3.11 -2.66 15.42
C ARG A 218 -3.77 -3.96 15.90
N LEU A 219 -5.09 -4.07 15.78
CA LEU A 219 -5.82 -5.29 16.15
C LEU A 219 -5.44 -6.48 15.27
N ILE A 220 -5.39 -6.27 13.96
CA ILE A 220 -4.97 -7.30 12.98
C ILE A 220 -3.54 -7.75 13.28
N GLU A 221 -2.61 -6.81 13.47
CA GLU A 221 -1.22 -7.13 13.79
C GLU A 221 -1.06 -7.83 15.14
N SER A 222 -1.82 -7.41 16.16
CA SER A 222 -1.83 -8.08 17.46
C SER A 222 -2.26 -9.53 17.33
N LYS A 223 -3.36 -9.79 16.59
CA LYS A 223 -3.85 -11.14 16.32
C LYS A 223 -2.79 -11.99 15.58
N LEU A 224 -2.16 -11.43 14.54
CA LEU A 224 -1.09 -12.12 13.80
C LEU A 224 0.11 -12.46 14.69
N ARG A 225 0.51 -11.55 15.58
CA ARG A 225 1.61 -11.79 16.53
C ARG A 225 1.26 -12.86 17.55
N SER A 226 0.05 -12.84 18.10
CA SER A 226 -0.43 -13.86 19.02
C SER A 226 -0.48 -15.24 18.36
N GLU A 227 -1.01 -15.31 17.13
CA GLU A 227 -1.05 -16.55 16.37
C GLU A 227 0.34 -17.05 15.99
N ARG A 228 1.24 -16.15 15.57
CA ARG A 228 2.66 -16.48 15.35
C ARG A 228 3.30 -17.09 16.59
N ASN A 229 3.14 -16.44 17.74
CA ASN A 229 3.74 -16.89 18.99
C ASN A 229 3.18 -18.28 19.34
N LYS A 230 1.85 -18.46 19.31
CA LYS A 230 1.20 -19.75 19.53
C LYS A 230 1.76 -20.85 18.62
N ARG A 231 1.93 -20.57 17.32
CA ARG A 231 2.48 -21.55 16.36
C ARG A 231 3.96 -21.83 16.59
N ASN A 232 4.75 -20.83 16.99
CA ASN A 232 6.17 -21.00 17.31
C ASN A 232 6.38 -21.73 18.64
N ASP A 233 5.51 -21.53 19.63
CA ASP A 233 5.56 -22.21 20.92
C ASP A 233 5.38 -23.72 20.77
N GLY A 234 4.60 -24.15 19.76
CA GLY A 234 4.43 -25.55 19.39
C GLY A 234 5.52 -26.16 18.52
N LEU A 235 6.62 -25.46 18.23
CA LEU A 235 7.74 -26.02 17.47
C LEU A 235 8.70 -26.78 18.38
N ASN A 236 9.25 -27.88 17.85
CA ASN A 236 9.96 -28.89 18.64
C ASN A 236 11.41 -28.52 18.97
N SER A 237 12.07 -27.70 18.14
CA SER A 237 13.49 -27.36 18.31
C SER A 237 13.67 -25.98 18.93
N VAL A 238 14.67 -25.84 19.81
CA VAL A 238 14.99 -24.61 20.54
C VAL A 238 16.48 -24.26 20.37
N SER A 239 16.78 -23.02 19.99
CA SER A 239 18.13 -22.43 20.01
C SER A 239 18.08 -21.10 20.76
N GLY A 240 18.62 -21.10 21.98
CA GLY A 240 18.49 -19.96 22.90
C GLY A 240 17.03 -19.63 23.19
N ARG A 241 16.59 -18.41 22.86
CA ARG A 241 15.17 -17.97 22.98
C ARG A 241 14.32 -18.24 21.74
N HIS A 242 14.90 -18.80 20.67
CA HIS A 242 14.21 -18.99 19.39
C HIS A 242 13.76 -20.43 19.22
N ARG A 243 12.48 -20.62 18.87
CA ARG A 243 11.90 -21.92 18.50
C ARG A 243 11.81 -22.07 16.99
N PHE A 244 12.11 -23.26 16.50
CA PHE A 244 12.07 -23.59 15.08
C PHE A 244 11.71 -25.07 14.88
N GLN A 245 11.28 -25.39 13.66
CA GLN A 245 11.14 -26.76 13.19
C GLN A 245 12.42 -27.12 12.44
N ASP A 246 12.95 -28.31 12.70
CA ASP A 246 14.06 -28.89 11.96
C ASP A 246 13.55 -30.14 11.25
N ASP A 247 13.41 -30.06 9.93
CA ASP A 247 12.98 -31.19 9.10
C ASP A 247 14.21 -31.92 8.51
N GLY A 248 15.41 -31.71 9.06
CA GLY A 248 16.67 -32.33 8.63
C GLY A 248 17.35 -31.59 7.47
N GLU A 249 16.59 -31.26 6.41
CA GLU A 249 17.10 -30.46 5.28
C GLU A 249 16.96 -28.95 5.49
N LYS A 250 15.93 -28.54 6.25
CA LYS A 250 15.55 -27.13 6.40
C LYS A 250 15.13 -26.84 7.82
N LYS A 251 15.67 -25.75 8.37
CA LYS A 251 15.23 -25.15 9.62
C LYS A 251 14.29 -24.00 9.30
N TRP A 252 13.12 -23.95 9.92
CA TRP A 252 12.17 -22.86 9.69
C TRP A 252 11.37 -22.48 10.93
N TYR A 253 10.80 -21.27 10.94
CA TYR A 253 9.91 -20.78 11.99
C TYR A 253 8.74 -19.98 11.40
N TRP A 254 7.67 -19.76 12.16
CA TRP A 254 6.58 -18.89 11.73
C TRP A 254 6.97 -17.42 11.92
N GLY A 255 6.92 -16.66 10.83
CA GLY A 255 7.11 -15.21 10.85
C GLY A 255 6.00 -14.47 10.13
N ILE A 256 6.00 -13.15 10.28
CA ILE A 256 5.03 -12.27 9.60
C ILE A 256 5.74 -11.56 8.44
N ARG A 257 5.21 -11.72 7.23
CA ARG A 257 5.69 -11.09 5.99
C ARG A 257 4.49 -10.56 5.22
N ASN A 258 4.56 -9.30 4.80
CA ASN A 258 3.50 -8.64 4.01
C ASN A 258 2.09 -8.80 4.62
N GLY A 259 1.97 -8.75 5.95
CA GLY A 259 0.68 -8.88 6.65
C GLY A 259 0.18 -10.31 6.82
N GLU A 260 0.98 -11.32 6.46
CA GLU A 260 0.57 -12.73 6.53
C GLU A 260 1.54 -13.57 7.35
N LEU A 261 1.03 -14.65 7.94
CA LEU A 261 1.83 -15.68 8.58
C LEU A 261 2.45 -16.60 7.53
N ARG A 262 3.77 -16.69 7.52
CA ARG A 262 4.52 -17.53 6.59
C ARG A 262 5.62 -18.29 7.32
N LYS A 263 5.95 -19.49 6.81
CA LYS A 263 7.16 -20.21 7.22
C LYS A 263 8.38 -19.46 6.68
N ILE A 264 9.34 -19.17 7.54
CA ILE A 264 10.59 -18.50 7.20
C ILE A 264 11.73 -19.47 7.43
N GLU A 265 12.47 -19.79 6.37
CA GLU A 265 13.66 -20.62 6.43
C GLU A 265 14.81 -19.85 7.10
N ILE A 266 15.48 -20.51 8.04
CA ILE A 266 16.69 -20.05 8.70
C ILE A 266 17.85 -20.40 7.77
N LYS A 267 18.43 -19.40 7.11
CA LYS A 267 19.68 -19.61 6.37
C LYS A 267 20.80 -19.82 7.39
N ASN A 268 21.46 -20.98 7.33
CA ASN A 268 22.75 -21.15 8.01
C ASN A 268 23.70 -20.12 7.40
N LYS A 269 24.19 -19.20 8.24
CA LYS A 269 25.30 -18.31 7.89
C LYS A 269 26.61 -19.04 8.11
#